data_AF-A0A3P1WUM5-F1
#
_entry.id   AF-A0A3P1WUM5-F1
#
_cell.length_a   1.000
_cell.length_b   1.000
_cell.length_c   1.000
_cell.angle_alpha   90.00
_cell.angle_beta   90.00
_cell.angle_gamma   90.00
#
_symmetry.space_group_name_H-M   'P 1'
#
loop_
_entity.id
_entity.type
_entity.pdbx_description
1 polymer ?
#
loop_
_entity_poly.entity_id
_entity_poly.type
_entity_poly.pdbx_seq_one_letter_code
_entity_poly.pdbx_strand_id
1 'polypeptide(L)'
;MSTPPAGVYEHLTETSRHTGRPVREVALEWAHGVDGDWSWWVPAGDIVIAILNPHQDRASLDDATVLAVELMTDTAWPAWVRAALAWRYAVTVRRGYASEPDDDPDRRAWLTGLLEDWDEAEHMVWEEIAWPGPFADDATSQWGPYRLRWFELQERLAAQQVAWCRARLADPTVRGVELGLVLRRLWDVGELTDQDLLALAPGWRGRFLRQFDSDPFSGLGACVVYGMALAEFGIAAPIFEHIREHRRRWETSVHAPLVGWYGTPEEVDELWERALRPGADPRVVLGATAGRARLEGIPLARACDLAAAEAGRHDPFLRVALAHGGRPRLWARDIDTDPRRSARAAELAADDSLSEGFRAAAKGLQC
;
A
#
# COMPACT_ATOMS: atom_id res chain seq x y z
N MET A 1 16.23 28.05 15.90
CA MET A 1 15.86 26.63 15.71
C MET A 1 17.07 25.80 16.00
N SER A 2 17.03 25.06 17.11
CA SER A 2 18.13 24.21 17.58
C SER A 2 18.16 22.95 16.72
N THR A 3 19.25 22.71 16.01
CA THR A 3 19.53 21.41 15.41
C THR A 3 19.38 20.32 16.49
N PRO A 4 18.74 19.17 16.21
CA PRO A 4 18.70 18.07 17.16
C PRO A 4 20.11 17.77 17.69
N PRO A 5 20.30 17.50 18.99
CA PRO A 5 21.56 16.95 19.46
C PRO A 5 21.84 15.65 18.69
N ALA A 6 23.08 15.47 18.25
CA ALA A 6 23.50 14.18 17.71
C ALA A 6 23.43 13.16 18.87
N GLY A 7 22.48 12.24 18.79
CA GLY A 7 22.22 11.26 19.85
C GLY A 7 21.19 11.73 20.88
N VAL A 8 19.90 11.62 20.54
CA VAL A 8 18.81 11.97 21.48
C VAL A 8 18.78 11.00 22.65
N TYR A 9 19.11 9.73 22.41
CA TYR A 9 19.22 8.73 23.48
C TYR A 9 20.29 9.11 24.52
N GLU A 10 21.49 9.48 24.07
CA GLU A 10 22.59 9.90 24.94
C GLU A 10 22.20 11.14 25.73
N HIS A 11 21.57 12.12 25.08
CA HIS A 11 21.08 13.33 25.74
C HIS A 11 20.09 13.03 26.87
N LEU A 12 19.08 12.19 26.61
CA LEU A 12 18.04 11.85 27.58
C LEU A 12 18.61 11.05 28.77
N THR A 13 19.46 10.06 28.50
CA THR A 13 20.06 9.21 29.55
C THR A 13 21.10 9.95 30.37
N GLU A 14 21.91 10.83 29.76
CA GLU A 14 22.86 11.69 30.46
C GLU A 14 22.13 12.70 31.36
N THR A 15 21.07 13.34 30.87
CA THR A 15 20.26 14.28 31.65
C THR A 15 19.60 13.59 32.85
N SER A 16 19.09 12.38 32.67
CA SER A 16 18.56 11.56 33.76
C SER A 16 19.62 11.27 34.83
N ARG A 17 20.83 10.86 34.44
CA ARG A 17 21.95 10.60 35.38
C ARG A 17 22.34 11.85 36.16
N HIS A 18 22.42 13.01 35.51
CA HIS A 18 22.81 14.26 36.15
C HIS A 18 21.74 14.80 37.13
N THR A 19 20.46 14.63 36.80
CA THR A 19 19.35 15.16 37.61
C THR A 19 18.81 14.16 38.64
N GLY A 20 19.15 12.88 38.52
CA GLY A 20 18.61 11.80 39.33
C GLY A 20 17.15 11.45 39.02
N ARG A 21 16.56 12.02 37.96
CA ARG A 21 15.16 11.81 37.56
C ARG A 21 15.00 10.59 36.65
N PRO A 22 13.85 9.90 36.67
CA PRO A 22 13.56 8.82 35.73
C PRO A 22 13.67 9.26 34.26
N VAL A 23 14.25 8.42 33.39
CA VAL A 23 14.43 8.73 31.96
C VAL A 23 13.09 9.04 31.27
N ARG A 24 12.00 8.36 31.66
CA ARG A 24 10.66 8.64 31.14
C ARG A 24 10.23 10.09 31.39
N GLU A 25 10.50 10.63 32.58
CA GLU A 25 10.16 12.02 32.90
C GLU A 25 11.02 13.02 32.12
N VAL A 26 12.30 12.71 31.93
CA VAL A 26 13.22 13.53 31.13
C VAL A 26 12.82 13.53 29.66
N ALA A 27 12.47 12.36 29.12
CA ALA A 27 11.97 12.20 27.75
C ALA A 27 10.67 12.98 27.53
N LEU A 28 9.75 12.93 28.49
CA LEU A 28 8.50 13.70 28.48
C LEU A 28 8.80 15.20 28.40
N GLU A 29 9.57 15.73 29.35
CA GLU A 29 9.89 17.15 29.41
C GLU A 29 10.61 17.64 28.15
N TRP A 30 11.57 16.85 27.66
CA TRP A 30 12.29 17.17 26.44
C TRP A 30 11.38 17.17 25.20
N ALA A 31 10.56 16.13 25.03
CA ALA A 31 9.65 16.02 23.89
C ALA A 31 8.63 17.17 23.83
N HIS A 32 8.11 17.58 25.00
CA HIS A 32 7.20 18.72 25.11
C HIS A 32 7.88 20.08 24.99
N GLY A 33 9.19 20.15 25.25
CA GLY A 33 9.99 21.37 25.14
C GLY A 33 10.52 21.66 23.74
N VAL A 34 10.30 20.76 22.78
CA VAL A 34 10.82 20.86 21.41
C VAL A 34 9.68 21.07 20.40
N ASP A 35 9.83 22.12 19.57
CA ASP A 35 9.02 22.31 18.36
C ASP A 35 9.52 21.33 17.28
N GLY A 36 8.83 20.19 17.15
CA GLY A 36 9.18 19.13 16.18
C GLY A 36 8.41 19.20 14.87
N ASP A 37 8.99 18.59 13.82
CA ASP A 37 8.39 18.33 12.51
C ASP A 37 8.70 16.90 12.02
N TRP A 38 8.42 16.60 10.74
CA TRP A 38 8.65 15.27 10.15
C TRP A 38 10.13 14.84 10.10
N SER A 39 11.09 15.76 10.27
CA SER A 39 12.51 15.43 10.27
C SER A 39 12.95 14.62 11.50
N TRP A 40 12.11 14.54 12.55
CA TRP A 40 12.43 13.93 13.83
C TRP A 40 12.12 12.42 13.97
N TRP A 41 11.74 11.72 12.89
CA TRP A 41 11.46 10.27 12.93
C TRP A 41 12.62 9.39 13.44
N VAL A 42 13.89 9.70 13.12
CA VAL A 42 15.04 8.95 13.66
C VAL A 42 15.16 9.17 15.17
N PRO A 43 15.24 10.43 15.65
CA PRO A 43 15.18 10.75 17.08
C PRO A 43 14.02 10.13 17.86
N ALA A 44 12.85 9.93 17.25
CA ALA A 44 11.71 9.34 17.96
C ALA A 44 11.96 7.87 18.39
N GLY A 45 12.75 7.12 17.62
CA GLY A 45 13.20 5.78 18.05
C GLY A 45 14.09 5.83 19.29
N ASP A 46 14.90 6.88 19.46
CA ASP A 46 15.74 7.07 20.63
C ASP A 46 14.91 7.30 21.91
N ILE A 47 13.72 7.94 21.79
CA ILE A 47 12.77 8.09 22.90
C ILE A 47 12.29 6.72 23.39
N VAL A 48 11.88 5.83 22.46
CA VAL A 48 11.45 4.46 22.78
C VAL A 48 12.58 3.68 23.46
N ILE A 49 13.77 3.72 22.89
CA ILE A 49 14.94 3.01 23.43
C ILE A 49 15.30 3.54 24.82
N ALA A 50 15.26 4.86 25.03
CA ALA A 50 15.55 5.48 26.32
C ALA A 50 14.56 5.05 27.41
N ILE A 51 13.27 4.90 27.08
CA ILE A 51 12.24 4.45 28.02
C ILE A 51 12.42 2.97 28.39
N LEU A 52 12.70 2.11 27.42
CA LEU A 52 12.82 0.66 27.66
C LEU A 52 14.15 0.26 28.31
N ASN A 53 15.26 0.87 27.90
CA ASN A 53 16.61 0.49 28.35
C ASN A 53 17.43 1.73 28.75
N PRO A 54 17.24 2.28 29.95
CA PRO A 54 17.94 3.48 30.41
C PRO A 54 19.45 3.27 30.68
N HIS A 55 19.94 2.02 30.66
CA HIS A 55 21.27 1.68 31.15
C HIS A 55 22.22 0.96 30.17
N GLN A 56 21.78 0.33 29.07
CA GLN A 56 22.56 -0.14 27.91
C GLN A 56 21.73 -1.05 26.96
N ASP A 57 22.32 -1.35 25.79
CA ASP A 57 21.82 -1.93 24.51
C ASP A 57 20.35 -2.34 24.32
N ARG A 58 19.83 -1.80 23.21
CA ARG A 58 18.55 -2.00 22.48
C ARG A 58 17.60 -3.07 23.04
N ALA A 59 16.39 -2.62 23.40
CA ALA A 59 15.27 -3.49 23.72
C ALA A 59 14.93 -4.42 22.56
N SER A 60 14.19 -5.51 22.84
CA SER A 60 13.70 -6.37 21.77
C SER A 60 12.85 -5.56 20.78
N LEU A 61 12.87 -5.96 19.51
CA LEU A 61 12.11 -5.25 18.48
C LEU A 61 10.60 -5.27 18.78
N ASP A 62 10.14 -6.35 19.41
CA ASP A 62 8.76 -6.54 19.86
C ASP A 62 8.41 -5.52 20.94
N ASP A 63 9.22 -5.40 21.99
CA ASP A 63 9.01 -4.41 23.06
C ASP A 63 9.03 -2.98 22.51
N ALA A 64 9.96 -2.69 21.60
CA ALA A 64 10.09 -1.38 20.98
C ALA A 64 8.86 -1.02 20.12
N THR A 65 8.31 -1.99 19.41
CA THR A 65 7.14 -1.77 18.55
C THR A 65 5.86 -1.67 19.37
N VAL A 66 5.69 -2.50 20.41
CA VAL A 66 4.59 -2.41 21.36
C VAL A 66 4.58 -1.03 22.03
N LEU A 67 5.73 -0.59 22.56
CA LEU A 67 5.82 0.74 23.16
C LEU A 67 5.56 1.85 22.13
N ALA A 68 6.02 1.72 20.88
CA ALA A 68 5.73 2.71 19.86
C ALA A 68 4.22 2.87 19.61
N VAL A 69 3.46 1.77 19.57
CA VAL A 69 1.99 1.79 19.48
C VAL A 69 1.38 2.48 20.70
N GLU A 70 1.80 2.11 21.91
CA GLU A 70 1.33 2.75 23.15
C GLU A 70 1.53 4.28 23.11
N LEU A 71 2.73 4.73 22.76
CA LEU A 71 3.06 6.16 22.68
C LEU A 71 2.28 6.88 21.58
N MET A 72 2.01 6.22 20.45
CA MET A 72 1.20 6.78 19.35
C MET A 72 -0.27 6.96 19.72
N THR A 73 -0.82 6.10 20.58
CA THR A 73 -2.21 6.19 21.05
C THR A 73 -2.39 7.18 22.20
N ASP A 74 -1.33 7.43 22.97
CA ASP A 74 -1.37 8.34 24.12
C ASP A 74 -1.33 9.81 23.67
N THR A 75 -2.49 10.47 23.68
CA THR A 75 -2.65 11.88 23.31
C THR A 75 -1.90 12.85 24.22
N ALA A 76 -1.37 12.39 25.38
CA ALA A 76 -0.48 13.20 26.18
C ALA A 76 0.85 13.47 25.46
N TRP A 77 1.26 12.64 24.49
CA TRP A 77 2.50 12.86 23.73
C TRP A 77 2.33 13.92 22.62
N PRO A 78 3.37 14.74 22.38
CA PRO A 78 3.36 15.70 21.28
C PRO A 78 3.03 15.01 19.97
N ALA A 79 2.16 15.64 19.18
CA ALA A 79 1.70 15.07 17.92
C ALA A 79 2.88 14.70 17.00
N TRP A 80 3.92 15.55 16.92
CA TRP A 80 5.12 15.27 16.13
C TRP A 80 5.84 13.98 16.56
N VAL A 81 5.86 13.63 17.86
CA VAL A 81 6.47 12.37 18.35
C VAL A 81 5.67 11.19 17.82
N ARG A 82 4.35 11.25 17.96
CA ARG A 82 3.46 10.17 17.50
C ARG A 82 3.55 9.98 15.99
N ALA A 83 3.56 11.07 15.23
CA ALA A 83 3.88 11.11 13.81
C ALA A 83 5.22 10.45 13.49
N ALA A 84 6.28 10.88 14.17
CA ALA A 84 7.64 10.42 13.97
C ALA A 84 7.78 8.91 14.26
N LEU A 85 7.09 8.39 15.28
CA LEU A 85 7.01 6.97 15.61
C LEU A 85 6.25 6.17 14.55
N ALA A 86 5.08 6.68 14.11
CA ALA A 86 4.29 6.08 13.03
C ALA A 86 5.14 5.89 11.77
N TRP A 87 5.97 6.88 11.42
CA TRP A 87 6.92 6.73 10.33
C TRP A 87 8.03 5.74 10.62
N ARG A 88 8.64 5.82 11.80
CA ARG A 88 9.85 5.09 12.16
C ARG A 88 9.66 3.58 12.12
N TYR A 89 8.51 3.11 12.59
CA TYR A 89 8.22 1.68 12.74
C TYR A 89 7.38 1.10 11.60
N ALA A 90 6.90 1.92 10.65
CA ALA A 90 6.04 1.46 9.55
C ALA A 90 6.62 0.27 8.75
N VAL A 91 7.92 0.29 8.44
CA VAL A 91 8.56 -0.81 7.71
C VAL A 91 8.60 -2.08 8.55
N THR A 92 8.96 -1.97 9.83
CA THR A 92 9.00 -3.11 10.75
C THR A 92 7.63 -3.76 10.84
N VAL A 93 6.60 -2.96 11.09
CA VAL A 93 5.24 -3.45 11.31
C VAL A 93 4.66 -4.04 10.01
N ARG A 94 4.63 -3.28 8.92
CA ARG A 94 3.96 -3.71 7.68
C ARG A 94 4.77 -4.65 6.79
N ARG A 95 6.03 -4.93 7.09
CA ARG A 95 6.84 -5.85 6.28
C ARG A 95 7.45 -6.93 7.13
N GLY A 96 8.06 -6.59 8.25
CA GLY A 96 8.63 -7.57 9.16
C GLY A 96 7.55 -8.52 9.64
N TYR A 97 6.65 -8.02 10.47
CA TYR A 97 5.65 -8.86 11.15
C TYR A 97 4.67 -9.54 10.22
N ALA A 98 4.22 -8.85 9.18
CA ALA A 98 3.27 -9.44 8.28
C ALA A 98 3.88 -10.50 7.33
N SER A 99 5.21 -10.50 7.17
CA SER A 99 5.92 -11.53 6.40
C SER A 99 6.34 -12.73 7.23
N GLU A 100 6.24 -12.70 8.56
CA GLU A 100 6.72 -13.78 9.42
C GLU A 100 5.79 -15.00 9.31
N PRO A 101 6.27 -16.13 8.74
CA PRO A 101 5.56 -17.39 8.81
C PRO A 101 5.68 -17.90 10.25
N ASP A 102 4.59 -17.87 11.00
CA ASP A 102 4.58 -18.38 12.38
C ASP A 102 3.66 -19.58 12.53
N ASP A 103 4.24 -20.73 12.85
CA ASP A 103 3.52 -21.99 13.11
C ASP A 103 2.84 -22.00 14.48
N ASP A 104 3.16 -21.04 15.37
CA ASP A 104 2.53 -20.86 16.67
C ASP A 104 1.23 -20.02 16.55
N PRO A 105 0.04 -20.62 16.83
CA PRO A 105 -1.23 -19.91 16.77
C PRO A 105 -1.31 -18.71 17.74
N ASP A 106 -0.68 -18.80 18.91
CA ASP A 106 -0.76 -17.75 19.93
C ASP A 106 0.07 -16.54 19.52
N ARG A 107 1.27 -16.75 18.98
CA ARG A 107 2.12 -15.68 18.45
C ARG A 107 1.52 -15.04 17.20
N ARG A 108 0.90 -15.83 16.33
CA ARG A 108 0.15 -15.30 15.16
C ARG A 108 -1.02 -14.42 15.59
N ALA A 109 -1.79 -14.83 16.60
CA ALA A 109 -2.89 -14.02 17.14
C ALA A 109 -2.36 -12.69 17.72
N TRP A 110 -1.26 -12.74 18.46
CA TRP A 110 -0.59 -11.56 18.98
C TRP A 110 -0.10 -10.61 17.87
N LEU A 111 0.60 -11.11 16.85
CA LEU A 111 1.07 -10.31 15.70
C LEU A 111 -0.09 -9.64 14.95
N THR A 112 -1.21 -10.35 14.80
CA THR A 112 -2.41 -9.82 14.15
C THR A 112 -3.00 -8.66 14.95
N GLY A 113 -3.14 -8.81 16.27
CA GLY A 113 -3.60 -7.73 17.15
C GLY A 113 -2.69 -6.51 17.11
N LEU A 114 -1.36 -6.72 17.15
CA LEU A 114 -0.39 -5.62 17.07
C LEU A 114 -0.49 -4.83 15.75
N LEU A 115 -0.75 -5.51 14.63
CA LEU A 115 -0.96 -4.88 13.33
C LEU A 115 -2.23 -4.02 13.28
N GLU A 116 -3.32 -4.51 13.90
CA GLU A 116 -4.58 -3.79 14.00
C GLU A 116 -4.44 -2.53 14.88
N ASP A 117 -3.84 -2.68 16.06
CA ASP A 117 -3.59 -1.56 16.99
C ASP A 117 -2.68 -0.50 16.34
N TRP A 118 -1.66 -0.94 15.60
CA TRP A 118 -0.79 -0.05 14.84
C TRP A 118 -1.56 0.75 13.78
N ASP A 119 -2.37 0.08 12.95
CA ASP A 119 -3.12 0.74 11.88
C ASP A 119 -4.14 1.75 12.46
N GLU A 120 -4.76 1.46 13.62
CA GLU A 120 -5.63 2.39 14.33
C GLU A 120 -4.87 3.60 14.90
N ALA A 121 -3.76 3.35 15.60
CA ALA A 121 -2.91 4.39 16.16
C ALA A 121 -2.36 5.32 15.08
N GLU A 122 -1.87 4.75 13.98
CA GLU A 122 -1.41 5.50 12.80
C GLU A 122 -2.55 6.38 12.25
N HIS A 123 -3.75 5.82 12.05
CA HIS A 123 -4.89 6.59 11.55
C HIS A 123 -5.24 7.79 12.46
N MET A 124 -5.28 7.60 13.78
CA MET A 124 -5.52 8.67 14.74
C MET A 124 -4.48 9.79 14.67
N VAL A 125 -3.20 9.43 14.55
CA VAL A 125 -2.10 10.40 14.39
C VAL A 125 -2.31 11.27 13.15
N TRP A 126 -2.76 10.67 12.06
CA TRP A 126 -3.01 11.38 10.80
C TRP A 126 -4.27 12.23 10.77
N GLU A 127 -5.25 11.93 11.61
CA GLU A 127 -6.39 12.81 11.83
C GLU A 127 -5.99 14.10 12.56
N GLU A 128 -4.96 14.04 13.39
CA GLU A 128 -4.51 15.18 14.21
C GLU A 128 -3.47 16.06 13.49
N ILE A 129 -2.60 15.47 12.69
CA ILE A 129 -1.43 16.17 12.13
C ILE A 129 -1.57 16.39 10.64
N ALA A 130 -1.25 17.62 10.21
CA ALA A 130 -1.19 18.00 8.80
C ALA A 130 -0.38 17.02 7.95
N TRP A 131 -1.06 16.31 7.04
CA TRP A 131 -0.39 15.43 6.07
C TRP A 131 0.35 16.25 5.00
N PRO A 132 1.69 16.16 4.91
CA PRO A 132 2.46 16.95 3.94
C PRO A 132 2.32 16.42 2.50
N GLY A 133 1.84 15.19 2.32
CA GLY A 133 1.85 14.50 1.03
C GLY A 133 3.07 13.58 0.87
N PRO A 134 2.93 12.52 0.05
CA PRO A 134 4.05 11.62 -0.26
C PRO A 134 5.16 12.26 -1.11
N PHE A 135 4.90 13.42 -1.73
CA PHE A 135 5.82 14.10 -2.66
C PHE A 135 6.30 15.47 -2.14
N ALA A 136 6.11 15.78 -0.86
CA ALA A 136 6.65 17.01 -0.29
C ALA A 136 8.19 16.99 -0.28
N ASP A 137 8.78 18.11 -0.69
CA ASP A 137 10.22 18.32 -0.64
C ASP A 137 10.68 18.43 0.82
N ASP A 138 11.51 17.48 1.26
CA ASP A 138 12.10 17.49 2.59
C ASP A 138 13.51 18.08 2.57
N ALA A 139 13.95 18.59 3.72
CA ALA A 139 15.35 18.97 3.95
C ALA A 139 16.32 17.80 3.67
N THR A 140 15.81 16.57 3.64
CA THR A 140 16.51 15.35 3.26
C THR A 140 15.81 14.69 2.07
N SER A 141 16.23 15.04 0.85
CA SER A 141 15.63 14.59 -0.43
C SER A 141 15.55 13.07 -0.63
N GLN A 142 16.28 12.26 0.15
CA GLN A 142 16.27 10.79 0.07
C GLN A 142 14.97 10.13 0.56
N TRP A 143 13.97 10.89 1.02
CA TRP A 143 12.82 10.37 1.77
C TRP A 143 11.53 10.28 0.96
N GLY A 144 11.40 11.04 -0.13
CA GLY A 144 10.23 11.00 -1.02
C GLY A 144 9.82 9.57 -1.41
N PRO A 145 10.75 8.69 -1.83
CA PRO A 145 10.41 7.30 -2.16
C PRO A 145 9.82 6.49 -1.00
N TYR A 146 10.29 6.73 0.23
CA TYR A 146 9.76 6.04 1.43
C TYR A 146 8.36 6.52 1.78
N ARG A 147 8.07 7.81 1.58
CA ARG A 147 6.72 8.33 1.82
C ARG A 147 5.70 7.86 0.84
N LEU A 148 6.06 7.90 -0.44
CA LEU A 148 5.25 7.34 -1.51
C LEU A 148 4.93 5.88 -1.22
N ARG A 149 5.96 5.08 -0.93
CA ARG A 149 5.78 3.68 -0.59
C ARG A 149 4.85 3.52 0.59
N TRP A 150 5.11 4.19 1.71
CA TRP A 150 4.26 4.10 2.90
C TRP A 150 2.79 4.37 2.58
N PHE A 151 2.52 5.42 1.81
CA PHE A 151 1.18 5.81 1.37
C PHE A 151 0.52 4.75 0.49
N GLU A 152 1.28 4.07 -0.37
CA GLU A 152 0.80 2.96 -1.21
C GLU A 152 0.46 1.69 -0.43
N LEU A 153 1.11 1.46 0.72
CA LEU A 153 0.90 0.26 1.55
C LEU A 153 -0.22 0.42 2.57
N GLN A 154 -0.71 1.64 2.80
CA GLN A 154 -1.83 1.88 3.69
C GLN A 154 -3.11 1.25 3.15
N GLU A 155 -3.93 0.74 4.04
CA GLU A 155 -5.25 0.23 3.66
C GLU A 155 -6.37 1.23 3.90
N ARG A 156 -6.19 2.07 4.91
CA ARG A 156 -7.11 3.13 5.28
C ARG A 156 -6.38 4.47 5.16
N LEU A 157 -7.12 5.50 4.78
CA LEU A 157 -6.62 6.87 4.73
C LEU A 157 -7.36 7.68 5.79
N ALA A 158 -6.63 8.51 6.52
CA ALA A 158 -7.23 9.57 7.35
C ALA A 158 -7.90 10.63 6.47
N ALA A 159 -8.85 11.37 7.02
CA ALA A 159 -9.61 12.42 6.35
C ALA A 159 -8.68 13.47 5.72
N GLN A 160 -7.59 13.81 6.38
CA GLN A 160 -6.59 14.75 5.84
C GLN A 160 -5.88 14.21 4.60
N GLN A 161 -5.61 12.90 4.56
CA GLN A 161 -5.00 12.24 3.41
C GLN A 161 -5.98 12.12 2.25
N VAL A 162 -7.26 11.84 2.54
CA VAL A 162 -8.34 11.91 1.55
C VAL A 162 -8.46 13.33 1.00
N ALA A 163 -8.47 14.35 1.85
CA ALA A 163 -8.51 15.76 1.44
C ALA A 163 -7.30 16.14 0.57
N TRP A 164 -6.10 15.67 0.91
CA TRP A 164 -4.92 15.81 0.06
C TRP A 164 -5.14 15.19 -1.32
N CYS A 165 -5.63 13.95 -1.38
CA CYS A 165 -5.96 13.29 -2.64
C CYS A 165 -6.97 14.10 -3.46
N ARG A 166 -8.05 14.59 -2.85
CA ARG A 166 -9.06 15.42 -3.52
C ARG A 166 -8.46 16.69 -4.13
N ALA A 167 -7.61 17.39 -3.36
CA ALA A 167 -6.94 18.59 -3.83
C ALA A 167 -6.05 18.30 -5.05
N ARG A 168 -5.30 17.20 -5.03
CA ARG A 168 -4.45 16.78 -6.15
C ARG A 168 -5.23 16.33 -7.38
N LEU A 169 -6.37 15.68 -7.17
CA LEU A 169 -7.25 15.28 -8.27
C LEU A 169 -7.78 16.50 -9.04
N ALA A 170 -8.22 17.52 -8.29
CA ALA A 170 -8.74 18.78 -8.81
C ALA A 170 -7.67 19.67 -9.49
N ASP A 171 -6.39 19.52 -9.11
CA ASP A 171 -5.30 20.29 -9.68
C ASP A 171 -4.97 19.84 -11.13
N PRO A 172 -5.16 20.71 -12.15
CA PRO A 172 -4.90 20.36 -13.55
C PRO A 172 -3.41 20.17 -13.88
N THR A 173 -2.52 20.57 -12.97
CA THR A 173 -1.06 20.40 -13.10
C THR A 173 -0.59 19.02 -12.67
N VAL A 174 -1.36 18.32 -11.83
CA VAL A 174 -1.07 16.96 -11.36
C VAL A 174 -1.31 15.95 -12.48
N ARG A 175 -0.30 15.11 -12.76
CA ARG A 175 -0.23 14.21 -13.91
C ARG A 175 0.53 12.94 -13.57
N GLY A 176 0.46 11.94 -14.45
CA GLY A 176 1.30 10.74 -14.37
C GLY A 176 1.11 9.97 -13.07
N VAL A 177 2.23 9.62 -12.41
CA VAL A 177 2.26 8.76 -11.22
C VAL A 177 1.44 9.33 -10.06
N GLU A 178 1.58 10.62 -9.75
CA GLU A 178 0.84 11.24 -8.65
C GLU A 178 -0.66 11.18 -8.89
N LEU A 179 -1.11 11.47 -10.12
CA LEU A 179 -2.54 11.37 -10.47
C LEU A 179 -3.07 9.94 -10.36
N GLY A 180 -2.29 8.95 -10.84
CA GLY A 180 -2.65 7.53 -10.75
C GLY A 180 -2.75 7.06 -9.30
N LEU A 181 -1.79 7.47 -8.46
CA LEU A 181 -1.78 7.18 -7.04
C LEU A 181 -3.02 7.78 -6.37
N VAL A 182 -3.28 9.08 -6.57
CA VAL A 182 -4.44 9.77 -5.98
C VAL A 182 -5.75 9.08 -6.35
N LEU A 183 -5.93 8.74 -7.64
CA LEU A 183 -7.11 8.03 -8.12
C LEU A 183 -7.27 6.67 -7.45
N ARG A 184 -6.20 5.87 -7.45
CA ARG A 184 -6.20 4.56 -6.81
C ARG A 184 -6.58 4.69 -5.34
N ARG A 185 -5.97 5.64 -4.64
CA ARG A 185 -6.15 5.83 -3.20
C ARG A 185 -7.57 6.25 -2.84
N LEU A 186 -8.19 7.15 -3.61
CA LEU A 186 -9.61 7.49 -3.44
C LEU A 186 -10.52 6.30 -3.77
N TRP A 187 -10.16 5.49 -4.76
CA TRP A 187 -10.93 4.33 -5.16
C TRP A 187 -10.88 3.20 -4.14
N ASP A 188 -9.70 2.94 -3.57
CA ASP A 188 -9.42 1.96 -2.51
C ASP A 188 -10.32 2.21 -1.28
N VAL A 189 -10.43 3.47 -0.86
CA VAL A 189 -11.24 3.84 0.32
C VAL A 189 -12.72 4.11 0.00
N GLY A 190 -13.15 3.91 -1.25
CA GLY A 190 -14.54 4.12 -1.66
C GLY A 190 -14.99 5.58 -1.75
N GLU A 191 -14.03 6.51 -1.79
CA GLU A 191 -14.27 7.95 -1.91
C GLU A 191 -14.39 8.39 -3.37
N LEU A 192 -13.80 7.68 -4.33
CA LEU A 192 -13.90 8.05 -5.74
C LEU A 192 -15.34 8.04 -6.24
N THR A 193 -15.76 9.09 -6.96
CA THR A 193 -17.10 9.21 -7.55
C THR A 193 -17.07 9.17 -9.08
N ASP A 194 -18.22 9.00 -9.70
CA ASP A 194 -18.40 9.13 -11.15
C ASP A 194 -18.12 10.57 -11.63
N GLN A 195 -18.51 11.58 -10.86
CA GLN A 195 -18.26 13.00 -11.15
C GLN A 195 -16.76 13.31 -11.19
N ASP A 196 -15.98 12.75 -10.27
CA ASP A 196 -14.53 12.86 -10.27
C ASP A 196 -13.93 12.33 -11.59
N LEU A 197 -14.40 11.16 -12.03
CA LEU A 197 -13.93 10.52 -13.26
C LEU A 197 -14.35 11.32 -14.50
N LEU A 198 -15.58 11.81 -14.54
CA LEU A 198 -16.08 12.65 -15.64
C LEU A 198 -15.33 13.98 -15.73
N ALA A 199 -14.93 14.58 -14.60
CA ALA A 199 -14.13 15.81 -14.57
C ALA A 199 -12.72 15.62 -15.15
N LEU A 200 -12.18 14.39 -15.14
CA LEU A 200 -10.91 14.06 -15.78
C LEU A 200 -11.02 13.81 -17.28
N ALA A 201 -12.22 13.53 -17.79
CA ALA A 201 -12.41 13.24 -19.21
C ALA A 201 -11.95 14.40 -20.11
N PRO A 202 -12.22 15.69 -19.81
CA PRO A 202 -11.57 16.81 -20.48
C PRO A 202 -10.06 16.82 -20.19
N GLY A 203 -9.25 16.47 -21.18
CA GLY A 203 -7.78 16.52 -21.06
C GLY A 203 -7.12 15.26 -20.50
N TRP A 204 -7.85 14.14 -20.39
CA TRP A 204 -7.29 12.85 -19.95
C TRP A 204 -6.01 12.50 -20.72
N ARG A 205 -5.97 12.75 -22.03
CA ARG A 205 -4.76 12.52 -22.86
C ARG A 205 -3.55 13.28 -22.33
N GLY A 206 -3.71 14.56 -21.99
CA GLY A 206 -2.63 15.40 -21.48
C GLY A 206 -2.20 15.06 -20.05
N ARG A 207 -3.12 14.54 -19.23
CA ARG A 207 -2.84 14.20 -17.82
C ARG A 207 -2.26 12.79 -17.64
N PHE A 208 -2.66 11.84 -18.48
CA PHE A 208 -2.27 10.43 -18.37
C PHE A 208 -1.24 9.99 -19.42
N LEU A 209 -1.25 10.54 -20.64
CA LEU A 209 -0.43 10.03 -21.76
C LEU A 209 0.89 10.78 -22.00
N ARG A 210 1.18 11.90 -21.33
CA ARG A 210 2.26 12.83 -21.76
C ARG A 210 3.71 12.40 -21.46
N GLN A 211 3.97 11.24 -20.86
CA GLN A 211 5.32 10.79 -20.46
C GLN A 211 5.72 9.49 -21.18
N PHE A 212 5.84 9.52 -22.52
CA PHE A 212 6.30 8.35 -23.29
C PHE A 212 7.70 8.44 -23.86
N ASP A 213 8.39 9.56 -23.72
CA ASP A 213 9.76 9.71 -24.20
C ASP A 213 10.67 10.02 -23.01
N SER A 214 11.36 8.97 -22.52
CA SER A 214 12.61 8.98 -21.72
C SER A 214 12.62 8.94 -20.17
N ASP A 215 11.48 8.81 -19.46
CA ASP A 215 11.48 8.66 -17.98
C ASP A 215 11.16 7.20 -17.53
N PRO A 216 11.93 6.58 -16.61
CA PRO A 216 11.80 5.15 -16.27
C PRO A 216 10.51 4.76 -15.52
N PHE A 217 9.64 5.72 -15.17
CA PHE A 217 8.43 5.50 -14.34
C PHE A 217 7.14 6.07 -14.97
N SER A 218 6.92 5.80 -16.26
CA SER A 218 5.79 6.36 -17.06
C SER A 218 4.38 6.10 -16.47
N GLY A 219 3.46 7.06 -16.65
CA GLY A 219 2.04 7.06 -16.22
C GLY A 219 1.12 5.99 -16.80
N LEU A 220 1.67 4.85 -17.26
CA LEU A 220 0.93 3.74 -17.84
C LEU A 220 -0.13 3.20 -16.89
N GLY A 221 0.19 2.97 -15.63
CA GLY A 221 -0.87 2.48 -14.75
C GLY A 221 -1.70 3.55 -14.07
N ALA A 222 -1.34 4.84 -14.17
CA ALA A 222 -2.35 5.88 -13.98
C ALA A 222 -3.46 5.74 -15.03
N CYS A 223 -3.11 5.39 -16.28
CA CYS A 223 -4.11 5.05 -17.31
C CYS A 223 -4.90 3.79 -16.95
N VAL A 224 -4.23 2.76 -16.42
CA VAL A 224 -4.90 1.51 -16.00
C VAL A 224 -5.89 1.78 -14.87
N VAL A 225 -5.46 2.43 -13.78
CA VAL A 225 -6.33 2.78 -12.65
C VAL A 225 -7.53 3.59 -13.12
N TYR A 226 -7.30 4.62 -13.94
CA TYR A 226 -8.39 5.44 -14.48
C TYR A 226 -9.35 4.63 -15.36
N GLY A 227 -8.83 3.78 -16.25
CA GLY A 227 -9.64 2.94 -17.13
C GLY A 227 -10.47 1.90 -16.37
N MET A 228 -9.91 1.28 -15.34
CA MET A 228 -10.63 0.31 -14.52
C MET A 228 -11.73 0.99 -13.69
N ALA A 229 -11.43 2.15 -13.11
CA ALA A 229 -12.41 2.95 -12.39
C ALA A 229 -13.57 3.36 -13.31
N LEU A 230 -13.28 3.88 -14.50
CA LEU A 230 -14.33 4.18 -15.50
C LEU A 230 -15.23 2.97 -15.80
N ALA A 231 -14.62 1.79 -15.97
CA ALA A 231 -15.37 0.58 -16.27
C ALA A 231 -16.19 0.08 -15.07
N GLU A 232 -15.67 0.11 -13.84
CA GLU A 232 -16.43 -0.26 -12.64
C GLU A 232 -17.65 0.64 -12.45
N PHE A 233 -17.52 1.94 -12.73
CA PHE A 233 -18.63 2.90 -12.68
C PHE A 233 -19.53 2.88 -13.92
N GLY A 234 -19.27 2.01 -14.91
CA GLY A 234 -20.08 1.91 -16.13
C GLY A 234 -19.99 3.14 -17.05
N ILE A 235 -18.92 3.92 -16.96
CA ILE A 235 -18.74 5.17 -17.70
C ILE A 235 -18.08 4.88 -19.03
N ALA A 236 -18.82 5.12 -20.12
CA ALA A 236 -18.26 5.09 -21.46
C ALA A 236 -17.27 6.25 -21.64
N ALA A 237 -16.03 5.93 -22.05
CA ALA A 237 -14.97 6.93 -22.16
C ALA A 237 -14.12 6.73 -23.42
N PRO A 238 -13.72 7.82 -24.12
CA PRO A 238 -12.87 7.77 -25.31
C PRO A 238 -11.50 7.11 -25.12
N ILE A 239 -11.08 6.90 -23.86
CA ILE A 239 -9.84 6.21 -23.53
C ILE A 239 -9.86 4.75 -24.00
N PHE A 240 -11.00 4.05 -23.92
CA PHE A 240 -11.09 2.65 -24.31
C PHE A 240 -10.89 2.47 -25.82
N GLU A 241 -11.58 3.29 -26.64
CA GLU A 241 -11.37 3.30 -28.09
C GLU A 241 -9.93 3.69 -28.45
N HIS A 242 -9.38 4.70 -27.79
CA HIS A 242 -7.98 5.08 -28.01
C HIS A 242 -7.01 3.93 -27.71
N ILE A 243 -7.22 3.19 -26.61
CA ILE A 243 -6.38 2.04 -26.24
C ILE A 243 -6.53 0.92 -27.27
N ARG A 244 -7.73 0.64 -27.77
CA ARG A 244 -7.98 -0.34 -28.85
C ARG A 244 -7.27 0.04 -30.14
N GLU A 245 -7.43 1.28 -30.60
CA GLU A 245 -6.76 1.81 -31.79
C GLU A 245 -5.24 1.67 -31.71
N HIS A 246 -4.67 1.87 -30.51
CA HIS A 246 -3.23 1.84 -30.28
C HIS A 246 -2.74 0.52 -29.66
N ARG A 247 -3.54 -0.55 -29.67
CA ARG A 247 -3.28 -1.81 -28.95
C ARG A 247 -1.85 -2.33 -29.11
N ARG A 248 -1.28 -2.28 -30.32
CA ARG A 248 0.08 -2.76 -30.62
C ARG A 248 1.18 -2.06 -29.81
N ARG A 249 0.98 -0.79 -29.43
CA ARG A 249 1.93 -0.01 -28.62
C ARG A 249 1.72 -0.20 -27.11
N TRP A 250 0.56 -0.73 -26.71
CA TRP A 250 0.07 -0.72 -25.32
C TRP A 250 -0.20 -2.13 -24.77
N GLU A 251 0.06 -3.16 -25.58
CA GLU A 251 -0.58 -4.48 -25.50
C GLU A 251 -0.46 -5.11 -24.10
N THR A 252 0.74 -5.15 -23.55
CA THR A 252 0.99 -5.82 -22.25
C THR A 252 0.78 -4.89 -21.05
N SER A 253 1.15 -3.61 -21.18
CA SER A 253 1.24 -2.71 -20.02
C SER A 253 -0.08 -2.04 -19.65
N VAL A 254 -1.03 -1.94 -20.58
CA VAL A 254 -2.29 -1.20 -20.36
C VAL A 254 -3.48 -1.91 -20.99
N HIS A 255 -3.37 -2.36 -22.23
CA HIS A 255 -4.49 -3.01 -22.92
C HIS A 255 -4.89 -4.31 -22.21
N ALA A 256 -3.95 -5.26 -22.08
CA ALA A 256 -4.18 -6.55 -21.44
C ALA A 256 -4.88 -6.43 -20.07
N PRO A 257 -4.37 -5.68 -19.07
CA PRO A 257 -5.02 -5.59 -17.77
C PRO A 257 -6.41 -4.95 -17.86
N LEU A 258 -6.68 -4.08 -18.84
CA LEU A 258 -7.99 -3.44 -18.93
C LEU A 258 -9.05 -4.24 -19.70
N VAL A 259 -8.65 -5.19 -20.56
CA VAL A 259 -9.59 -6.09 -21.26
C VAL A 259 -10.50 -6.82 -20.27
N GLY A 260 -10.02 -7.13 -19.08
CA GLY A 260 -10.84 -7.76 -18.03
C GLY A 260 -12.09 -6.94 -17.66
N TRP A 261 -12.00 -5.61 -17.73
CA TRP A 261 -13.04 -4.69 -17.29
C TRP A 261 -13.93 -4.18 -18.42
N TYR A 262 -13.35 -3.82 -19.58
CA TYR A 262 -14.11 -3.25 -20.70
C TYR A 262 -14.08 -4.09 -21.99
N GLY A 263 -13.32 -5.18 -22.01
CA GLY A 263 -13.13 -6.01 -23.19
C GLY A 263 -14.41 -6.74 -23.61
N THR A 264 -14.51 -6.96 -24.92
CA THR A 264 -15.50 -7.86 -25.53
C THR A 264 -15.19 -9.32 -25.20
N PRO A 265 -16.18 -10.24 -25.28
CA PRO A 265 -15.92 -11.67 -25.10
C PRO A 265 -14.79 -12.19 -25.99
N GLU A 266 -14.73 -11.74 -27.24
CA GLU A 266 -13.70 -12.14 -28.20
C GLU A 266 -12.31 -11.65 -27.79
N GLU A 267 -12.19 -10.40 -27.29
CA GLU A 267 -10.93 -9.87 -26.76
C GLU A 267 -10.48 -10.64 -25.51
N VAL A 268 -11.43 -11.05 -24.65
CA VAL A 268 -11.14 -11.86 -23.46
C VAL A 268 -10.68 -13.27 -23.85
N ASP A 269 -11.32 -13.91 -24.83
CA ASP A 269 -10.94 -15.24 -25.32
C ASP A 269 -9.53 -15.23 -25.94
N GLU A 270 -9.22 -14.23 -26.77
CA GLU A 270 -7.87 -14.06 -27.34
C GLU A 270 -6.82 -13.89 -26.22
N LEU A 271 -7.14 -13.11 -25.19
CA LEU A 271 -6.25 -12.89 -24.06
C LEU A 271 -6.12 -14.14 -23.18
N TRP A 272 -7.19 -14.93 -23.05
CA TRP A 272 -7.23 -16.20 -22.32
C TRP A 272 -6.23 -17.20 -22.91
N GLU A 273 -6.28 -17.43 -24.22
CA GLU A 273 -5.34 -18.33 -24.89
C GLU A 273 -3.87 -17.95 -24.67
N ARG A 274 -3.60 -16.65 -24.51
CA ARG A 274 -2.26 -16.14 -24.20
C ARG A 274 -1.88 -16.35 -22.74
N ALA A 275 -2.80 -16.13 -21.81
CA ALA A 275 -2.58 -16.32 -20.38
C ALA A 275 -2.20 -17.77 -20.03
N LEU A 276 -2.73 -18.75 -20.76
CA LEU A 276 -2.44 -20.17 -20.55
C LEU A 276 -1.02 -20.57 -20.98
N ARG A 277 -0.34 -19.78 -21.84
CA ARG A 277 1.00 -20.12 -22.37
C ARG A 277 2.10 -20.03 -21.31
N PRO A 278 3.08 -20.95 -21.28
CA PRO A 278 4.26 -20.83 -20.41
C PRO A 278 4.90 -19.43 -20.51
N GLY A 279 5.21 -18.82 -19.35
CA GLY A 279 5.81 -17.48 -19.29
C GLY A 279 4.90 -16.30 -19.67
N ALA A 280 3.56 -16.50 -19.75
CA ALA A 280 2.63 -15.40 -19.94
C ALA A 280 2.85 -14.24 -18.94
N ASP A 281 2.80 -13.01 -19.44
CA ASP A 281 2.97 -11.82 -18.61
C ASP A 281 1.86 -11.75 -17.53
N PRO A 282 2.17 -11.45 -16.26
CA PRO A 282 1.17 -11.37 -15.19
C PRO A 282 -0.01 -10.44 -15.48
N ARG A 283 0.19 -9.39 -16.30
CA ARG A 283 -0.87 -8.44 -16.68
C ARG A 283 -1.84 -9.03 -17.69
N VAL A 284 -1.36 -9.94 -18.55
CA VAL A 284 -2.19 -10.76 -19.44
C VAL A 284 -3.00 -11.74 -18.60
N VAL A 285 -2.36 -12.41 -17.63
CA VAL A 285 -3.04 -13.32 -16.72
C VAL A 285 -4.16 -12.60 -15.96
N LEU A 286 -3.87 -11.44 -15.36
CA LEU A 286 -4.86 -10.60 -14.68
C LEU A 286 -6.03 -10.21 -15.58
N GLY A 287 -5.74 -9.64 -16.76
CA GLY A 287 -6.78 -9.19 -17.68
C GLY A 287 -7.70 -10.33 -18.13
N ALA A 288 -7.10 -11.48 -18.44
CA ALA A 288 -7.84 -12.64 -18.92
C ALA A 288 -8.72 -13.26 -17.83
N THR A 289 -8.19 -13.46 -16.62
CA THR A 289 -8.97 -14.05 -15.51
C THR A 289 -10.03 -13.10 -14.97
N ALA A 290 -9.76 -11.79 -14.90
CA ALA A 290 -10.77 -10.80 -14.56
C ALA A 290 -11.90 -10.77 -15.60
N GLY A 291 -11.54 -10.85 -16.89
CA GLY A 291 -12.51 -10.94 -17.98
C GLY A 291 -13.39 -12.18 -17.88
N ARG A 292 -12.78 -13.35 -17.66
CA ARG A 292 -13.51 -14.61 -17.44
C ARG A 292 -14.44 -14.54 -16.25
N ALA A 293 -13.93 -14.11 -15.10
CA ALA A 293 -14.72 -13.97 -13.87
C ALA A 293 -15.97 -13.12 -14.11
N ARG A 294 -15.81 -11.98 -14.80
CA ARG A 294 -16.91 -11.08 -15.17
C ARG A 294 -17.92 -11.73 -16.12
N LEU A 295 -17.44 -12.37 -17.19
CA LEU A 295 -18.31 -12.97 -18.20
C LEU A 295 -19.11 -14.17 -17.67
N GLU A 296 -18.50 -14.95 -16.78
CA GLU A 296 -19.10 -16.15 -16.18
C GLU A 296 -19.88 -15.85 -14.89
N GLY A 297 -19.73 -14.65 -14.32
CA GLY A 297 -20.39 -14.26 -13.08
C GLY A 297 -19.85 -15.02 -11.85
N ILE A 298 -18.57 -15.36 -11.84
CA ILE A 298 -17.91 -16.11 -10.76
C ILE A 298 -16.86 -15.27 -10.03
N PRO A 299 -16.50 -15.61 -8.78
CA PRO A 299 -15.39 -14.96 -8.08
C PRO A 299 -14.06 -15.08 -8.84
N LEU A 300 -13.22 -14.05 -8.76
CA LEU A 300 -11.91 -14.03 -9.45
C LEU A 300 -11.01 -15.20 -9.01
N ALA A 301 -11.01 -15.55 -7.73
CA ALA A 301 -10.26 -16.70 -7.22
C ALA A 301 -10.67 -18.00 -7.92
N ARG A 302 -11.97 -18.18 -8.19
CA ARG A 302 -12.49 -19.34 -8.90
C ARG A 302 -12.08 -19.34 -10.37
N ALA A 303 -12.13 -18.19 -11.05
CA ALA A 303 -11.64 -18.07 -12.41
C ALA A 303 -10.13 -18.40 -12.51
N CYS A 304 -9.32 -17.95 -11.55
CA CYS A 304 -7.91 -18.28 -11.45
C CYS A 304 -7.65 -19.77 -11.23
N ASP A 305 -8.45 -20.44 -10.38
CA ASP A 305 -8.36 -21.89 -10.14
C ASP A 305 -8.64 -22.69 -11.42
N LEU A 306 -9.72 -22.35 -12.14
CA LEU A 306 -10.04 -22.98 -13.43
C LEU A 306 -8.92 -22.76 -14.47
N ALA A 307 -8.39 -21.54 -14.54
CA ALA A 307 -7.28 -21.20 -15.41
C ALA A 307 -6.01 -22.01 -15.08
N ALA A 308 -5.73 -22.18 -13.79
CA ALA A 308 -4.56 -22.91 -13.32
C ALA A 308 -4.64 -24.40 -13.69
N ALA A 309 -5.82 -24.99 -13.57
CA ALA A 309 -6.09 -26.36 -13.99
C ALA A 309 -5.89 -26.53 -15.51
N GLU A 310 -6.42 -25.60 -16.31
CA GLU A 310 -6.27 -25.61 -17.77
C GLU A 310 -4.81 -25.42 -18.21
N ALA A 311 -4.09 -24.49 -17.57
CA ALA A 311 -2.69 -24.21 -17.86
C ALA A 311 -1.71 -25.25 -17.29
N GLY A 312 -2.18 -26.15 -16.42
CA GLY A 312 -1.34 -27.11 -15.70
C GLY A 312 -0.33 -26.47 -14.74
N ARG A 313 -0.61 -25.27 -14.22
CA ARG A 313 0.31 -24.52 -13.33
C ARG A 313 -0.46 -23.52 -12.47
N HIS A 314 -0.05 -23.37 -11.20
CA HIS A 314 -0.77 -22.56 -10.22
C HIS A 314 -0.16 -21.17 -9.99
N ASP A 315 1.18 -21.04 -9.98
CA ASP A 315 1.89 -19.83 -9.53
C ASP A 315 1.38 -18.49 -10.11
N PRO A 316 1.29 -18.27 -11.44
CA PRO A 316 0.88 -16.98 -11.98
C PRO A 316 -0.59 -16.64 -11.64
N PHE A 317 -1.47 -17.65 -11.58
CA PHE A 317 -2.89 -17.45 -11.29
C PHE A 317 -3.13 -17.26 -9.79
N LEU A 318 -2.36 -17.97 -8.96
CA LEU A 318 -2.38 -17.81 -7.51
C LEU A 318 -1.90 -16.40 -7.12
N ARG A 319 -0.87 -15.87 -7.76
CA ARG A 319 -0.45 -14.46 -7.57
C ARG A 319 -1.57 -13.47 -7.88
N VAL A 320 -2.32 -13.70 -8.98
CA VAL A 320 -3.48 -12.86 -9.32
C VAL A 320 -4.60 -13.02 -8.29
N ALA A 321 -4.93 -14.24 -7.87
CA ALA A 321 -5.94 -14.49 -6.84
C ALA A 321 -5.57 -13.86 -5.48
N LEU A 322 -4.30 -13.92 -5.09
CA LEU A 322 -3.82 -13.29 -3.85
C LEU A 322 -3.80 -11.76 -3.93
N ALA A 323 -3.43 -11.21 -5.08
CA ALA A 323 -3.39 -9.77 -5.28
C ALA A 323 -4.77 -9.14 -5.42
N HIS A 324 -5.77 -9.89 -5.89
CA HIS A 324 -7.04 -9.34 -6.37
C HIS A 324 -8.30 -10.11 -5.90
N GLY A 325 -8.16 -11.14 -5.06
CA GLY A 325 -9.26 -11.98 -4.56
C GLY A 325 -9.96 -11.47 -3.29
N GLY A 326 -9.36 -10.50 -2.58
CA GLY A 326 -9.98 -9.73 -1.49
C GLY A 326 -10.23 -8.26 -1.89
N ARG A 327 -10.61 -7.38 -0.96
CA ARG A 327 -10.52 -5.93 -1.20
C ARG A 327 -9.03 -5.53 -1.17
N PRO A 328 -8.42 -5.23 -2.33
CA PRO A 328 -8.13 -3.81 -2.65
C PRO A 328 -8.21 -3.47 -4.15
N ARG A 329 -8.59 -2.23 -4.47
CA ARG A 329 -8.86 -1.75 -5.83
C ARG A 329 -7.57 -1.28 -6.52
N LEU A 330 -6.90 -2.27 -7.09
CA LEU A 330 -6.08 -2.31 -8.32
C LEU A 330 -4.87 -1.36 -8.52
N TRP A 331 -3.81 -2.06 -8.93
CA TRP A 331 -2.53 -1.64 -9.52
C TRP A 331 -1.42 -1.16 -8.57
N ALA A 332 -0.23 -1.73 -8.80
CA ALA A 332 1.09 -1.36 -8.27
C ALA A 332 1.58 -1.97 -6.95
N ARG A 333 1.02 -3.11 -6.49
CA ARG A 333 1.75 -3.91 -5.49
C ARG A 333 2.19 -5.23 -6.09
N ASP A 334 3.51 -5.45 -6.04
CA ASP A 334 4.04 -6.79 -6.11
C ASP A 334 3.50 -7.56 -4.90
N ILE A 335 2.66 -8.56 -5.15
CA ILE A 335 2.05 -9.40 -4.11
C ILE A 335 3.11 -10.07 -3.25
N ASP A 336 4.32 -10.27 -3.79
CA ASP A 336 5.47 -10.81 -3.05
C ASP A 336 5.94 -9.86 -1.93
N THR A 337 5.48 -8.60 -1.94
CA THR A 337 5.76 -7.59 -0.89
C THR A 337 4.51 -7.15 -0.12
N ASP A 338 3.39 -7.85 -0.32
CA ASP A 338 2.16 -7.60 0.41
C ASP A 338 2.22 -8.29 1.80
N PRO A 339 2.13 -7.53 2.91
CA PRO A 339 2.03 -8.07 4.27
C PRO A 339 0.96 -9.14 4.39
N ARG A 340 -0.12 -9.01 3.62
CA ARG A 340 -1.29 -9.87 3.76
C ARG A 340 -1.23 -11.08 2.87
N ARG A 341 -0.12 -11.29 2.15
CA ARG A 341 0.05 -12.43 1.28
C ARG A 341 -0.22 -13.75 2.01
N SER A 342 0.39 -13.95 3.19
CA SER A 342 0.23 -15.18 3.96
C SER A 342 -1.21 -15.36 4.48
N ALA A 343 -1.82 -14.29 4.98
CA ALA A 343 -3.22 -14.31 5.41
C ALA A 343 -4.19 -14.64 4.24
N ARG A 344 -4.04 -13.98 3.09
CA ARG A 344 -4.84 -14.27 1.89
C ARG A 344 -4.57 -15.67 1.33
N ALA A 345 -3.34 -16.17 1.44
CA ALA A 345 -3.02 -17.54 1.08
C ALA A 345 -3.70 -18.54 2.02
N ALA A 346 -3.83 -18.21 3.31
CA ALA A 346 -4.64 -18.98 4.27
C ALA A 346 -6.13 -18.97 3.93
N GLU A 347 -6.69 -17.82 3.57
CA GLU A 347 -8.08 -17.71 3.11
C GLU A 347 -8.34 -18.58 1.87
N LEU A 348 -7.50 -18.48 0.83
CA LEU A 348 -7.62 -19.30 -0.37
C LEU A 348 -7.42 -20.79 -0.09
N ALA A 349 -6.53 -21.15 0.83
CA ALA A 349 -6.31 -22.53 1.23
C ALA A 349 -7.50 -23.15 1.98
N ALA A 350 -8.32 -22.32 2.64
CA ALA A 350 -9.51 -22.72 3.38
C ALA A 350 -10.80 -22.66 2.54
N ASP A 351 -10.77 -22.05 1.35
CA ASP A 351 -11.94 -21.91 0.47
C ASP A 351 -12.30 -23.25 -0.22
N ASP A 352 -13.25 -23.98 0.35
CA ASP A 352 -13.72 -25.27 -0.14
C ASP A 352 -14.39 -25.23 -1.53
N SER A 353 -14.63 -24.04 -2.11
CA SER A 353 -15.09 -23.91 -3.49
C SER A 353 -13.96 -24.09 -4.52
N LEU A 354 -12.70 -24.06 -4.09
CA LEU A 354 -11.51 -24.18 -4.93
C LEU A 354 -10.98 -25.62 -4.98
N SER A 355 -10.29 -25.97 -6.07
CA SER A 355 -9.71 -27.30 -6.26
C SER A 355 -8.65 -27.64 -5.20
N GLU A 356 -8.48 -28.93 -4.88
CA GLU A 356 -7.45 -29.38 -3.92
C GLU A 356 -6.04 -28.96 -4.33
N GLY A 357 -5.72 -29.01 -5.64
CA GLY A 357 -4.43 -28.58 -6.16
C GLY A 357 -4.15 -27.10 -5.94
N PHE A 358 -5.16 -26.24 -6.18
CA PHE A 358 -5.04 -24.81 -5.97
C PHE A 358 -4.93 -24.45 -4.49
N ARG A 359 -5.73 -25.10 -3.63
CA ARG A 359 -5.62 -24.95 -2.17
C ARG A 359 -4.28 -25.44 -1.65
N ALA A 360 -3.75 -26.54 -2.15
CA ALA A 360 -2.43 -27.05 -1.78
C ALA A 360 -1.31 -26.10 -2.22
N ALA A 361 -1.41 -25.51 -3.41
CA ALA A 361 -0.49 -24.48 -3.87
C ALA A 361 -0.53 -23.23 -2.97
N ALA A 362 -1.73 -22.80 -2.55
CA ALA A 362 -1.90 -21.71 -1.59
C ALA A 362 -1.29 -22.06 -0.23
N LYS A 363 -1.47 -23.29 0.28
CA LYS A 363 -0.81 -23.78 1.51
C LYS A 363 0.71 -23.69 1.42
N GLY A 364 1.29 -24.04 0.28
CA GLY A 364 2.73 -23.93 0.06
C GLY A 364 3.29 -22.50 0.10
N LEU A 365 2.43 -21.47 0.07
CA LEU A 365 2.79 -20.05 0.21
C LEU A 365 2.49 -19.50 1.61
N GLN A 366 2.03 -20.33 2.56
CA GLN A 366 1.86 -19.96 3.96
C GLN A 366 3.18 -19.98 4.75
N CYS A 367 4.24 -20.55 4.14
CA CYS A 367 5.55 -20.79 4.73
C CYS A 367 6.57 -19.69 4.43
#